data_AF-A0A2P9AL18-F1
#
_entry.id   AF-A0A2P9AL18-F1
#
_cell.length_a   1.000
_cell.length_b   1.000
_cell.length_c   1.000
_cell.angle_alpha   90.00
_cell.angle_beta   90.00
_cell.angle_gamma   90.00
#
_symmetry.space_group_name_H-M   'P 1'
#
loop_
_entity.id
_entity.type
_entity.pdbx_description
1 polymer ?
#
loop_
_entity_poly.entity_id
_entity_poly.type
_entity_poly.pdbx_seq_one_letter_code
_entity_poly.pdbx_strand_id
1 'polypeptide(L)'
;MRNWTRSSNGRSTRPPPFSSSVSAQSGRKIYSLHAHEVECIGKGKAHAPYEFGVKVSVTTTLKRSKGGQFALHAKALPGNPYDGHTLAAIIPDMEKTIGNEISRVLADAGYRGHNAPESHKFRVFTSGQKRRVTPVIKRQMRRRSAIEPLIGHIKAEHRMGRNYLAGKHGDAVNAILAAAGYNFSLLLRWLKQFL
;
A
#
# COMPACT_ATOMS: atom_id res chain seq x y z
N MET A 1 -4.54 20.10 0.14
CA MET A 1 -3.81 19.09 0.95
C MET A 1 -4.41 17.72 0.68
N ARG A 2 -3.61 16.65 0.54
CA ARG A 2 -4.05 15.34 -0.01
C ARG A 2 -3.95 14.23 1.03
N ASN A 3 -5.04 13.53 1.35
CA ASN A 3 -5.09 12.54 2.44
C ASN A 3 -4.99 11.07 1.93
N TRP A 4 -4.24 10.21 2.63
CA TRP A 4 -4.02 8.80 2.26
C TRP A 4 -4.12 7.82 3.45
N THR A 5 -4.83 6.69 3.38
CA THR A 5 -5.02 5.64 4.43
C THR A 5 -6.09 4.53 4.16
N ARG A 6 -5.71 3.39 3.56
CA ARG A 6 -6.02 1.98 3.94
C ARG A 6 -7.38 1.57 4.55
N SER A 7 -7.94 0.48 4.00
CA SER A 7 -9.07 -0.34 4.46
C SER A 7 -8.85 -1.07 5.83
N SER A 8 -9.78 -0.92 6.78
CA SER A 8 -9.95 -1.66 8.05
C SER A 8 -11.05 -1.01 8.91
N ASN A 9 -11.97 -1.83 9.43
CA ASN A 9 -13.29 -1.47 9.97
C ASN A 9 -13.28 -0.89 11.40
N GLY A 10 -14.25 -0.01 11.68
CA GLY A 10 -14.61 0.54 13.00
C GLY A 10 -15.79 1.52 12.87
N ARG A 11 -16.73 1.52 13.82
CA ARG A 11 -18.13 2.03 13.71
C ARG A 11 -18.31 3.55 13.89
N SER A 12 -19.37 4.08 13.24
CA SER A 12 -20.25 5.22 13.62
C SER A 12 -19.61 6.62 13.63
N THR A 13 -20.06 7.69 12.95
CA THR A 13 -21.40 8.26 12.62
C THR A 13 -21.38 8.99 11.23
N ARG A 14 -22.55 9.27 10.62
CA ARG A 14 -22.74 9.79 9.22
C ARG A 14 -22.62 11.33 9.08
N PRO A 15 -22.32 11.85 7.87
CA PRO A 15 -23.23 12.84 7.24
C PRO A 15 -23.34 12.69 5.69
N PRO A 16 -24.04 13.58 4.93
CA PRO A 16 -25.27 13.31 4.16
C PRO A 16 -25.05 12.97 2.67
N PRO A 17 -26.11 12.58 1.91
CA PRO A 17 -25.99 12.16 0.51
C PRO A 17 -26.08 13.35 -0.45
N PHE A 18 -25.29 13.33 -1.51
CA PHE A 18 -25.66 14.02 -2.75
C PHE A 18 -25.69 12.99 -3.87
N SER A 19 -26.89 12.80 -4.43
CA SER A 19 -27.18 11.94 -5.55
C SER A 19 -26.92 12.66 -6.87
N SER A 20 -26.45 11.91 -7.86
CA SER A 20 -27.00 11.92 -9.22
C SER A 20 -26.35 10.81 -10.04
N SER A 21 -27.22 10.05 -10.70
CA SER A 21 -26.95 8.86 -11.49
C SER A 21 -26.91 9.20 -12.97
N VAL A 22 -25.79 8.97 -13.68
CA VAL A 22 -25.75 8.67 -15.13
C VAL A 22 -24.47 7.88 -15.45
N SER A 23 -24.62 6.77 -16.18
CA SER A 23 -23.55 5.85 -16.59
C SER A 23 -22.95 6.15 -17.97
N ALA A 24 -21.69 5.73 -18.14
CA ALA A 24 -21.03 5.28 -19.39
C ALA A 24 -20.46 6.32 -20.37
N GLN A 25 -19.44 7.06 -19.92
CA GLN A 25 -18.11 7.29 -20.53
C GLN A 25 -17.54 8.50 -19.80
N SER A 26 -17.12 8.30 -18.55
CA SER A 26 -16.68 9.43 -17.75
C SER A 26 -15.32 9.88 -18.27
N GLY A 27 -15.29 11.07 -18.91
CA GLY A 27 -14.08 11.87 -19.00
C GLY A 27 -13.37 11.94 -17.63
N ARG A 28 -12.06 12.17 -17.65
CA ARG A 28 -11.21 12.15 -16.45
C ARG A 28 -11.76 13.10 -15.40
N LYS A 29 -12.29 12.55 -14.29
CA LYS A 29 -12.81 13.34 -13.16
C LYS A 29 -11.66 14.06 -12.45
N ILE A 30 -11.81 15.37 -12.26
CA ILE A 30 -10.86 16.19 -11.51
C ILE A 30 -11.34 16.25 -10.06
N TYR A 31 -10.51 15.78 -9.12
CA TYR A 31 -10.83 15.75 -7.69
C TYR A 31 -10.17 16.88 -6.89
N SER A 32 -9.22 17.60 -7.49
CA SER A 32 -8.56 18.76 -6.88
C SER A 32 -8.14 19.74 -7.95
N LEU A 33 -8.47 21.02 -7.78
CA LEU A 33 -8.09 22.11 -8.69
C LEU A 33 -6.57 22.38 -8.66
N HIS A 34 -5.92 22.14 -7.52
CA HIS A 34 -4.48 22.38 -7.37
C HIS A 34 -3.63 21.14 -7.68
N ALA A 35 -4.26 20.00 -7.99
CA ALA A 35 -3.59 18.73 -8.23
C ALA A 35 -4.46 17.79 -9.07
N HIS A 36 -4.43 17.96 -10.39
CA HIS A 36 -5.26 17.21 -11.35
C HIS A 36 -4.90 15.72 -11.45
N GLU A 37 -3.74 15.34 -10.92
CA GLU A 37 -3.28 13.95 -10.80
C GLU A 37 -3.92 13.19 -9.64
N VAL A 38 -4.63 13.85 -8.72
CA VAL A 38 -5.31 13.19 -7.60
C VAL A 38 -6.39 12.26 -8.10
N GLU A 39 -6.41 11.04 -7.58
CA GLU A 39 -7.38 10.01 -7.90
C GLU A 39 -8.30 9.73 -6.70
N CYS A 40 -9.53 9.33 -6.99
CA CYS A 40 -10.44 8.80 -6.00
C CYS A 40 -10.25 7.27 -5.86
N ILE A 41 -9.93 6.82 -4.65
CA ILE A 41 -9.62 5.43 -4.32
C ILE A 41 -10.68 4.91 -3.35
N GLY A 42 -11.37 3.83 -3.73
CA GLY A 42 -12.33 3.18 -2.85
C GLY A 42 -11.63 2.44 -1.69
N LYS A 43 -12.05 2.70 -0.46
CA LYS A 43 -11.55 2.02 0.76
C LYS A 43 -12.31 0.73 1.09
N GLY A 44 -13.53 0.58 0.56
CA GLY A 44 -14.47 -0.45 1.01
C GLY A 44 -14.91 -0.26 2.47
N LYS A 45 -14.77 0.94 3.06
CA LYS A 45 -15.27 1.26 4.41
C LYS A 45 -16.56 2.06 4.29
N ALA A 46 -17.60 1.65 5.00
CA ALA A 46 -18.90 2.35 4.96
C ALA A 46 -18.83 3.81 5.45
N HIS A 47 -18.03 4.10 6.48
CA HIS A 47 -17.95 5.45 7.08
C HIS A 47 -17.00 6.42 6.36
N ALA A 48 -16.11 5.89 5.53
CA ALA A 48 -15.16 6.65 4.73
C ALA A 48 -14.93 5.88 3.43
N PRO A 49 -15.89 5.90 2.49
CA PRO A 49 -15.86 5.03 1.32
C PRO A 49 -14.71 5.35 0.36
N TYR A 50 -14.20 6.59 0.40
CA TYR A 50 -13.21 7.10 -0.53
C TYR A 50 -12.00 7.72 0.16
N GLU A 51 -10.90 7.71 -0.58
CA GLU A 51 -9.71 8.52 -0.34
C GLU A 51 -9.28 9.24 -1.61
N PHE A 52 -8.50 10.30 -1.44
CA PHE A 52 -8.03 11.12 -2.54
C PHE A 52 -6.51 11.19 -2.53
N GLY A 53 -5.87 10.52 -3.49
CA GLY A 53 -4.42 10.35 -3.53
C GLY A 53 -3.97 9.55 -4.76
N VAL A 54 -2.79 8.94 -4.70
CA VAL A 54 -2.13 8.25 -5.84
C VAL A 54 -1.60 6.88 -5.42
N LYS A 55 -2.42 5.82 -5.36
CA LYS A 55 -2.06 4.50 -4.80
C LYS A 55 -0.55 4.17 -4.63
N VAL A 56 -0.12 3.86 -3.41
CA VAL A 56 1.30 3.53 -3.12
C VAL A 56 1.40 2.05 -2.75
N SER A 57 2.30 1.35 -3.42
CA SER A 57 2.74 0.02 -2.99
C SER A 57 3.77 0.16 -1.89
N VAL A 58 3.61 -0.60 -0.80
CA VAL A 58 4.59 -0.74 0.28
C VAL A 58 4.83 -2.21 0.51
N THR A 59 6.10 -2.59 0.68
CA THR A 59 6.46 -3.97 0.99
C THR A 59 7.35 -4.06 2.21
N THR A 60 7.21 -5.17 2.92
CA THR A 60 7.94 -5.45 4.15
C THR A 60 8.28 -6.94 4.25
N THR A 61 9.26 -7.30 5.07
CA THR A 61 9.62 -8.70 5.29
C THR A 61 8.51 -9.45 6.02
N LEU A 62 8.46 -10.77 5.88
CA LEU A 62 7.55 -11.57 6.70
C LEU A 62 8.06 -11.75 8.14
N LYS A 63 9.39 -11.88 8.29
CA LYS A 63 10.04 -12.04 9.58
C LYS A 63 10.40 -10.66 10.12
N ARG A 64 10.10 -10.43 11.40
CA ARG A 64 10.52 -9.24 12.14
C ARG A 64 12.02 -9.29 12.39
N SER A 65 12.71 -8.18 12.15
CA SER A 65 14.13 -8.00 12.48
C SER A 65 14.28 -7.49 13.92
N LYS A 66 15.50 -7.55 14.48
CA LYS A 66 15.77 -7.02 15.84
C LYS A 66 15.33 -5.54 15.98
N GLY A 67 15.64 -4.73 14.97
CA GLY A 67 15.22 -3.32 14.91
C GLY A 67 13.75 -3.08 14.54
N GLY A 68 12.93 -4.12 14.41
CA GLY A 68 11.51 -4.00 14.06
C GLY A 68 11.19 -4.47 12.64
N GLN A 69 10.12 -3.90 12.10
CA GLN A 69 9.53 -4.28 10.81
C GLN A 69 9.81 -3.17 9.80
N PHE A 70 10.72 -3.38 8.86
CA PHE A 70 11.17 -2.32 7.94
C PHE A 70 10.34 -2.26 6.65
N ALA A 71 10.11 -1.06 6.14
CA ALA A 71 9.59 -0.86 4.79
C ALA A 71 10.74 -1.04 3.79
N LEU A 72 10.74 -2.13 3.01
CA LEU A 72 11.82 -2.45 2.08
C LEU A 72 11.67 -1.78 0.72
N HIS A 73 10.43 -1.54 0.30
CA HIS A 73 10.11 -0.95 -0.98
C HIS A 73 8.85 -0.09 -0.83
N ALA A 74 8.88 1.09 -1.44
CA ALA A 74 7.74 1.99 -1.51
C ALA A 74 7.70 2.65 -2.90
N LYS A 75 6.57 2.56 -3.60
CA LYS A 75 6.43 3.11 -4.95
C LYS A 75 5.03 3.69 -5.18
N ALA A 76 4.96 4.92 -5.67
CA ALA A 76 3.71 5.54 -6.11
C ALA A 76 3.26 4.97 -7.47
N LEU A 77 1.96 4.75 -7.62
CA LEU A 77 1.34 4.09 -8.76
C LEU A 77 0.20 4.99 -9.28
N PRO A 78 0.51 5.97 -10.13
CA PRO A 78 -0.50 6.82 -10.76
C PRO A 78 -1.34 6.04 -11.78
N GLY A 79 -2.54 6.55 -12.05
CA GLY A 79 -3.57 5.97 -12.91
C GLY A 79 -4.62 5.12 -12.18
N ASN A 80 -4.67 5.15 -10.84
CA ASN A 80 -5.52 4.31 -10.00
C ASN A 80 -5.58 2.84 -10.46
N PRO A 81 -4.43 2.17 -10.65
CA PRO A 81 -4.41 0.81 -11.18
C PRO A 81 -5.07 -0.16 -10.20
N TYR A 82 -5.70 -1.22 -10.72
CA TYR A 82 -6.15 -2.34 -9.89
C TYR A 82 -4.94 -2.99 -9.20
N ASP A 83 -5.03 -3.29 -7.89
CA ASP A 83 -3.89 -3.76 -7.09
C ASP A 83 -3.23 -5.01 -7.70
N GLY A 84 -4.04 -5.98 -8.16
CA GLY A 84 -3.54 -7.19 -8.81
C GLY A 84 -2.72 -6.92 -10.08
N HIS A 85 -2.97 -5.81 -10.78
CA HIS A 85 -2.27 -5.44 -12.02
C HIS A 85 -0.96 -4.66 -11.78
N THR A 86 -0.59 -4.46 -10.51
CA THR A 86 0.62 -3.72 -10.16
C THR A 86 1.83 -4.62 -9.95
N LEU A 87 1.62 -5.93 -9.73
CA LEU A 87 2.70 -6.86 -9.39
C LEU A 87 3.70 -7.07 -10.53
N ALA A 88 3.28 -7.01 -11.80
CA ALA A 88 4.18 -7.08 -12.95
C ALA A 88 5.28 -6.00 -12.91
N ALA A 89 4.92 -4.78 -12.50
CA ALA A 89 5.85 -3.67 -12.41
C ALA A 89 6.60 -3.64 -11.08
N ILE A 90 5.93 -4.00 -9.97
CA ILE A 90 6.50 -3.88 -8.63
C ILE A 90 7.54 -4.96 -8.34
N ILE A 91 7.31 -6.22 -8.75
CA ILE A 91 8.20 -7.33 -8.39
C ILE A 91 9.64 -7.10 -8.91
N PRO A 92 9.86 -6.76 -10.20
CA PRO A 92 11.21 -6.49 -10.68
C PRO A 92 11.88 -5.31 -9.97
N ASP A 93 11.12 -4.24 -9.69
CA ASP A 93 11.65 -3.08 -8.97
C ASP A 93 12.03 -3.41 -7.53
N MET A 94 11.23 -4.25 -6.87
CA MET A 94 11.53 -4.75 -5.53
C MET A 94 12.82 -5.58 -5.52
N GLU A 95 12.97 -6.51 -6.47
CA GLU A 95 14.18 -7.34 -6.57
C GLU A 95 15.42 -6.50 -6.84
N LYS A 96 15.31 -5.51 -7.74
CA LYS A 96 16.37 -4.54 -8.00
C LYS A 96 16.74 -3.73 -6.75
N THR A 97 15.74 -3.30 -5.98
CA THR A 97 15.96 -2.50 -4.76
C THR A 97 16.57 -3.33 -3.63
N ILE A 98 16.11 -4.58 -3.46
CA ILE A 98 16.57 -5.49 -2.41
C ILE A 98 17.91 -6.14 -2.79
N GLY A 99 18.20 -6.27 -4.08
CA GLY A 99 19.38 -6.96 -4.61
C GLY A 99 19.29 -8.48 -4.52
N ASN A 100 18.09 -9.04 -4.37
CA ASN A 100 17.87 -10.48 -4.25
C ASN A 100 16.49 -10.89 -4.79
N GLU A 101 16.39 -12.15 -5.21
CA GLU A 101 15.17 -12.74 -5.75
C GLU A 101 14.10 -12.97 -4.66
N ILE A 102 12.84 -12.65 -4.96
CA ILE A 102 11.75 -12.75 -3.97
C ILE A 102 11.22 -14.18 -3.91
N SER A 103 11.66 -14.92 -2.90
CA SER A 103 11.20 -16.29 -2.64
C SER A 103 9.67 -16.46 -2.58
N ARG A 104 8.95 -15.50 -1.98
CA ARG A 104 7.50 -15.58 -1.77
C ARG A 104 6.89 -14.20 -1.51
N VAL A 105 5.70 -13.97 -2.06
CA VAL A 105 4.89 -12.77 -1.81
C VAL A 105 3.58 -13.18 -1.14
N LEU A 106 3.21 -12.46 -0.07
CA LEU A 106 1.93 -12.63 0.62
C LEU A 106 1.14 -11.33 0.48
N ALA A 107 0.01 -11.39 -0.22
CA ALA A 107 -0.76 -10.23 -0.61
C ALA A 107 -2.20 -10.25 -0.06
N ASP A 108 -2.81 -9.08 -0.05
CA ASP A 108 -4.22 -8.90 0.30
C ASP A 108 -5.18 -9.55 -0.71
N ALA A 109 -6.45 -9.66 -0.34
CA ALA A 109 -7.49 -10.13 -1.24
C ALA A 109 -7.65 -9.25 -2.50
N GLY A 110 -7.27 -7.97 -2.42
CA GLY A 110 -7.26 -7.04 -3.56
C GLY A 110 -6.29 -7.42 -4.69
N TYR A 111 -5.34 -8.34 -4.43
CA TYR A 111 -4.40 -8.85 -5.43
C TYR A 111 -4.89 -10.14 -6.10
N ARG A 112 -6.15 -10.53 -5.92
CA ARG A 112 -6.72 -11.71 -6.57
C ARG A 112 -6.70 -11.51 -8.11
N GLY A 113 -6.29 -12.55 -8.85
CA GLY A 113 -6.16 -12.44 -10.32
C GLY A 113 -4.97 -11.58 -10.76
N HIS A 114 -3.89 -11.56 -9.98
CA HIS A 114 -2.74 -10.72 -10.25
C HIS A 114 -2.00 -11.03 -11.56
N ASN A 115 -1.29 -10.03 -12.07
CA ASN A 115 -0.43 -10.12 -13.25
C ASN A 115 1.06 -10.33 -12.93
N ALA A 116 1.39 -10.89 -11.76
CA ALA A 116 2.78 -11.18 -11.41
C ALA A 116 3.52 -11.91 -12.55
N PRO A 117 4.82 -11.62 -12.78
CA PRO A 117 5.59 -12.25 -13.85
C PRO A 117 5.53 -13.78 -13.75
N GLU A 118 5.65 -14.49 -14.88
CA GLU A 118 5.47 -15.95 -14.91
C GLU A 118 6.41 -16.68 -13.93
N SER A 119 7.64 -16.17 -13.76
CA SER A 119 8.61 -16.66 -12.76
C SER A 119 8.11 -16.58 -11.31
N HIS A 120 7.20 -15.66 -11.02
CA HIS A 120 6.69 -15.36 -9.69
C HIS A 120 5.23 -15.75 -9.48
N LYS A 121 4.52 -16.15 -10.53
CA LYS A 121 3.08 -16.42 -10.52
C LYS A 121 2.67 -17.45 -9.46
N PHE A 122 3.48 -18.48 -9.23
CA PHE A 122 3.23 -19.49 -8.19
C PHE A 122 3.83 -19.15 -6.81
N ARG A 123 4.53 -18.03 -6.69
CA ARG A 123 5.15 -17.54 -5.45
C ARG A 123 4.30 -16.48 -4.75
N VAL A 124 3.25 -15.98 -5.40
CA VAL A 124 2.28 -15.04 -4.84
C VAL A 124 1.10 -15.80 -4.25
N PHE A 125 0.82 -15.53 -2.98
CA PHE A 125 -0.36 -16.05 -2.30
C PHE A 125 -1.25 -14.88 -1.90
N THR A 126 -2.56 -15.02 -2.05
CA THR A 126 -3.55 -13.99 -1.67
C THR A 126 -4.44 -14.45 -0.52
N SER A 127 -4.97 -13.52 0.26
CA SER A 127 -5.96 -13.83 1.29
C SER A 127 -7.20 -14.55 0.70
N GLY A 128 -7.74 -15.51 1.44
CA GLY A 128 -8.91 -16.31 1.02
C GLY A 128 -8.62 -17.44 0.01
N GLN A 129 -7.37 -17.60 -0.42
CA GLN A 129 -6.97 -18.71 -1.29
C GLN A 129 -7.11 -20.06 -0.56
N LYS A 130 -7.88 -20.99 -1.14
CA LYS A 130 -8.08 -22.34 -0.59
C LYS A 130 -7.12 -23.38 -1.15
N ARG A 131 -6.75 -23.26 -2.43
CA ARG A 131 -5.89 -24.22 -3.15
C ARG A 131 -4.41 -23.86 -2.97
N ARG A 132 -3.54 -24.87 -2.86
CA ARG A 132 -2.08 -24.73 -2.75
C ARG A 132 -1.58 -23.98 -1.50
N VAL A 133 -2.39 -23.93 -0.43
CA VAL A 133 -2.02 -23.30 0.84
C VAL A 133 -1.66 -24.37 1.87
N THR A 134 -0.36 -24.51 2.14
CA THR A 134 0.15 -25.40 3.19
C THR A 134 -0.10 -24.80 4.59
N PRO A 135 -0.05 -25.60 5.67
CA PRO A 135 -0.18 -25.09 7.04
C PRO A 135 0.84 -24.00 7.39
N VAL A 136 2.06 -24.10 6.82
CA VAL A 136 3.10 -23.08 6.94
C VAL A 136 2.65 -21.78 6.28
N ILE A 137 2.21 -21.82 5.03
CA ILE A 137 1.73 -20.63 4.29
C ILE A 137 0.54 -20.01 5.02
N LYS A 138 -0.39 -20.81 5.55
CA LYS A 138 -1.52 -20.31 6.36
C LYS A 138 -1.05 -19.55 7.60
N ARG A 139 0.01 -20.02 8.28
CA ARG A 139 0.62 -19.31 9.42
C ARG A 139 1.31 -18.02 8.98
N GLN A 140 2.03 -18.05 7.86
CA GLN A 140 2.68 -16.87 7.29
C GLN A 140 1.66 -15.80 6.88
N MET A 141 0.55 -16.20 6.27
CA MET A 141 -0.57 -15.32 5.92
C MET A 141 -1.17 -14.62 7.14
N ARG A 142 -1.29 -15.31 8.29
CA ARG A 142 -1.71 -14.68 9.54
C ARG A 142 -0.71 -13.63 10.04
N ARG A 143 0.59 -13.81 9.81
CA ARG A 143 1.64 -12.84 10.19
C ARG A 143 1.72 -11.63 9.26
N ARG A 144 1.28 -11.77 8.01
CA ARG A 144 1.22 -10.68 7.01
C ARG A 144 0.44 -9.45 7.54
N SER A 145 -0.48 -9.64 8.47
CA SER A 145 -1.19 -8.55 9.14
C SER A 145 -0.26 -7.53 9.81
N ALA A 146 1.01 -7.85 10.09
CA ALA A 146 2.01 -6.89 10.56
C ALA A 146 2.26 -5.72 9.59
N ILE A 147 1.91 -5.85 8.30
CA ILE A 147 1.97 -4.73 7.36
C ILE A 147 0.88 -3.69 7.64
N GLU A 148 -0.23 -4.07 8.31
CA GLU A 148 -1.31 -3.18 8.81
C GLU A 148 -0.78 -2.01 9.64
N PRO A 149 -0.17 -2.26 10.82
CA PRO A 149 0.37 -1.20 11.64
C PRO A 149 1.53 -0.45 10.97
N LEU A 150 2.40 -1.13 10.21
CA LEU A 150 3.51 -0.47 9.50
C LEU A 150 3.04 0.66 8.59
N ILE A 151 2.07 0.38 7.71
CA ILE A 151 1.52 1.41 6.80
C ILE A 151 0.77 2.48 7.61
N GLY A 152 0.13 2.10 8.72
CA GLY A 152 -0.48 3.05 9.66
C GLY A 152 0.51 4.07 10.19
N HIS A 153 1.66 3.61 10.72
CA HIS A 153 2.73 4.47 11.21
C HIS A 153 3.33 5.35 10.12
N ILE A 154 3.60 4.79 8.93
CA ILE A 154 4.12 5.58 7.80
C ILE A 154 3.16 6.73 7.43
N LYS A 155 1.85 6.48 7.49
CA LYS A 155 0.84 7.49 7.19
C LYS A 155 0.66 8.54 8.28
N ALA A 156 0.63 8.12 9.54
CA ALA A 156 0.39 9.02 10.67
C ALA A 156 1.63 9.83 11.06
N GLU A 157 2.80 9.19 11.13
CA GLU A 157 4.03 9.77 11.70
C GLU A 157 5.00 10.27 10.62
N HIS A 158 4.92 9.76 9.39
CA HIS A 158 5.94 10.01 8.35
C HIS A 158 5.37 10.66 7.08
N ARG A 159 4.26 11.41 7.20
CA ARG A 159 3.72 12.27 6.12
C ARG A 159 3.27 11.56 4.85
N MET A 160 3.21 10.23 4.82
CA MET A 160 2.52 9.54 3.72
C MET A 160 1.03 9.83 3.71
N GLY A 161 0.46 10.13 4.89
CA GLY A 161 -0.94 10.53 5.02
C GLY A 161 -1.24 11.89 4.39
N ARG A 162 -0.24 12.77 4.20
CA ARG A 162 -0.39 14.12 3.64
C ARG A 162 0.80 14.53 2.78
N ASN A 163 0.64 14.49 1.45
CA ASN A 163 1.68 14.94 0.53
C ASN A 163 1.62 16.45 0.26
N TYR A 164 2.74 17.13 0.46
CA TYR A 164 2.96 18.55 0.20
C TYR A 164 3.76 18.83 -1.08
N LEU A 165 4.36 17.80 -1.69
CA LEU A 165 5.09 17.90 -2.94
C LEU A 165 4.11 17.88 -4.12
N ALA A 166 4.45 18.59 -5.20
CA ALA A 166 3.57 18.76 -6.36
C ALA A 166 3.83 17.70 -7.45
N GLY A 167 2.76 17.32 -8.17
CA GLY A 167 2.84 16.43 -9.32
C GLY A 167 3.20 14.98 -8.99
N LYS A 168 3.20 14.15 -10.04
CA LYS A 168 3.54 12.72 -9.96
C LYS A 168 4.93 12.46 -9.37
N HIS A 169 5.90 13.30 -9.71
CA HIS A 169 7.25 13.22 -9.15
C HIS A 169 7.24 13.48 -7.64
N GLY A 170 6.48 14.48 -7.18
CA GLY A 170 6.29 14.75 -5.77
C GLY A 170 5.63 13.59 -5.03
N ASP A 171 4.62 12.94 -5.63
CA ASP A 171 3.99 11.74 -5.06
C ASP A 171 4.98 10.57 -4.92
N ALA A 172 5.81 10.33 -5.94
CA ALA A 172 6.85 9.31 -5.90
C ALA A 172 7.90 9.58 -4.81
N VAL A 173 8.42 10.81 -4.74
CA VAL A 173 9.42 11.22 -3.75
C VAL A 173 8.86 11.13 -2.33
N ASN A 174 7.63 11.63 -2.10
CA ASN A 174 7.01 11.57 -0.77
C ASN A 174 6.83 10.12 -0.29
N ALA A 175 6.43 9.20 -1.17
CA ALA A 175 6.28 7.79 -0.82
C ALA A 175 7.59 7.17 -0.33
N ILE A 176 8.69 7.44 -1.03
CA ILE A 176 10.03 6.93 -0.69
C ILE A 176 10.52 7.56 0.62
N LEU A 177 10.46 8.89 0.74
CA LEU A 177 10.95 9.60 1.92
C LEU A 177 10.15 9.27 3.19
N ALA A 178 8.84 9.09 3.07
CA ALA A 178 8.00 8.66 4.18
C ALA A 178 8.39 7.27 4.68
N ALA A 179 8.63 6.32 3.77
CA ALA A 179 9.09 4.97 4.13
C ALA A 179 10.50 5.00 4.74
N ALA A 180 11.41 5.82 4.20
CA ALA A 180 12.75 6.00 4.74
C ALA A 180 12.71 6.61 6.16
N GLY A 181 11.92 7.66 6.38
CA GLY A 181 11.74 8.30 7.70
C GLY A 181 11.19 7.34 8.76
N TYR A 182 10.27 6.45 8.36
CA TYR A 182 9.81 5.36 9.21
C TYR A 182 10.93 4.40 9.60
N ASN A 183 11.72 3.94 8.63
CA ASN A 183 12.85 3.04 8.87
C ASN A 183 13.90 3.69 9.79
N PHE A 184 14.25 4.96 9.57
CA PHE A 184 15.18 5.67 10.45
C PHE A 184 14.65 5.77 11.88
N SER A 185 13.35 6.02 12.05
CA SER A 185 12.75 6.06 13.39
C SER A 185 12.84 4.73 14.12
N LEU A 186 12.70 3.60 13.40
CA LEU A 186 12.93 2.27 13.95
C LEU A 186 14.39 2.03 14.33
N LEU A 187 15.32 2.40 13.46
CA LEU A 187 16.76 2.27 13.73
C LEU A 187 17.17 3.11 14.95
N LEU A 188 16.72 4.36 15.04
CA LEU A 188 17.01 5.23 16.19
C LEU A 188 16.44 4.65 17.49
N ARG A 189 15.20 4.13 17.48
CA ARG A 189 14.60 3.46 18.65
C ARG A 189 15.35 2.19 19.06
N TRP A 190 15.93 1.48 18.09
CA TRP A 190 16.73 0.29 18.36
C TRP A 190 18.11 0.64 18.90
N LEU A 191 18.80 1.62 18.30
CA LEU A 191 20.11 2.10 18.74
C LEU A 191 20.08 2.68 20.16
N LYS A 192 19.00 3.37 20.53
CA LYS A 192 18.77 3.87 21.89
C LYS A 192 18.72 2.78 22.98
N GLN A 193 18.62 1.50 22.62
CA GLN A 193 18.66 0.40 23.61
C GLN A 193 20.10 -0.01 23.96
N PHE A 194 21.09 0.47 23.20
CA PHE A 194 22.51 0.18 23.41
C PHE A 194 23.28 1.38 23.98
N LEU A 195 22.65 2.55 24.06
CA LEU A 195 23.17 3.78 24.65
C LEU A 195 22.54 3.98 26.02
#